data_AF-D6RYA1-F1
#
_entry.id   AF-D6RYA1-F1
#
_cell.length_a   1.000
_cell.length_b   1.000
_cell.length_c   1.000
_cell.angle_alpha   90.00
_cell.angle_beta   90.00
_cell.angle_gamma   90.00
#
_symmetry.space_group_name_H-M   'P 1'
#
loop_
_entity.id
_entity.type
_entity.pdbx_description
1 polymer ?
#
loop_
_entity_poly.entity_id
_entity_poly.type
_entity_poly.pdbx_seq_one_letter_code
_entity_poly.pdbx_strand_id
1 'polypeptide(L)'
;MVKIINLKNIHKFAYLKLDPLKKEDIYIVYIENNSKLIANLKATTIDDQIKIIHFYIDDDFKSEGIERIMISNLIHYGKKNKFKTILCKITEIQEELLSLGFENKDSQYKKELASEIEEDKFVMGIGIISIFTEVASISSKLTVGILFNSFALIADAFHVMADFVLSTITYFSLKITSKPETIHYPHGHKLMESLIAFIMGIIIVMAGFTLFLNTTGLNKFITLGGESGFNLHIHQNNNNNTHDHSHDHDHNHSHDHNHSHDHSEEDKKNILEIFSNNSLKKSLWIPLTPFIFFIVKIIEYLTKFQIGKKYNNQLLLALASADKNCIFSHGGITLSLLLATYMWSGFDKIMSIFIGFIIIKEGLNVIINNANNLLSKQNIDLKRSVKDTLKNLNINFKTLNFHNQGNKLVLYIKINLNSENEFQSFINKTQNIRKIVKQEYKEINDIYFLV
;
A
#
# COMPACT_ATOMS: atom_id res chain seq x y z
N MET A 1 -25.81 -5.34 -2.27
CA MET A 1 -25.09 -4.40 -1.36
C MET A 1 -25.35 -4.78 0.09
N VAL A 2 -24.31 -4.77 0.93
CA VAL A 2 -24.46 -5.01 2.39
C VAL A 2 -24.94 -3.73 3.09
N LYS A 3 -25.91 -3.86 4.00
CA LYS A 3 -26.41 -2.77 4.86
C LYS A 3 -26.45 -3.21 6.32
N ILE A 4 -26.19 -2.27 7.21
CA ILE A 4 -26.31 -2.46 8.67
C ILE A 4 -27.59 -1.75 9.11
N ILE A 5 -28.50 -2.51 9.70
CA ILE A 5 -29.82 -2.08 10.16
C ILE A 5 -29.85 -2.17 11.69
N ASN A 6 -30.28 -1.10 12.33
CA ASN A 6 -30.52 -1.00 13.76
C ASN A 6 -31.88 -0.31 14.00
N LEU A 7 -32.27 -0.18 15.27
CA LEU A 7 -33.55 0.44 15.63
C LEU A 7 -33.75 1.84 15.04
N LYS A 8 -32.67 2.62 14.84
CA LYS A 8 -32.75 4.00 14.35
C LYS A 8 -33.04 4.09 12.85
N ASN A 9 -32.70 3.06 12.07
CA ASN A 9 -32.82 3.09 10.61
C ASN A 9 -33.70 1.98 10.02
N ILE A 10 -34.25 1.07 10.84
CA ILE A 10 -35.13 -0.02 10.39
C ILE A 10 -36.31 0.45 9.54
N HIS A 11 -36.87 1.64 9.84
CA HIS A 11 -37.95 2.24 9.06
C HIS A 11 -37.60 2.47 7.58
N LYS A 12 -36.32 2.72 7.26
CA LYS A 12 -35.84 2.90 5.88
C LYS A 12 -35.82 1.59 5.09
N PHE A 13 -35.97 0.46 5.77
CA PHE A 13 -35.86 -0.90 5.21
C PHE A 13 -37.11 -1.75 5.49
N ALA A 14 -38.25 -1.11 5.78
CA ALA A 14 -39.51 -1.80 6.10
C ALA A 14 -39.98 -2.76 4.98
N TYR A 15 -39.58 -2.51 3.73
CA TYR A 15 -39.87 -3.36 2.58
C TYR A 15 -39.22 -4.75 2.65
N LEU A 16 -38.18 -4.94 3.46
CA LEU A 16 -37.46 -6.22 3.60
C LEU A 16 -38.18 -7.23 4.51
N LYS A 17 -39.32 -6.87 5.13
CA LYS A 17 -40.12 -7.73 6.04
C LYS A 17 -39.30 -8.44 7.11
N LEU A 18 -38.33 -7.75 7.71
CA LEU A 18 -37.50 -8.26 8.81
C LEU A 18 -38.28 -8.29 10.12
N ASP A 19 -37.94 -9.22 11.01
CA ASP A 19 -38.50 -9.24 12.37
C ASP A 19 -38.20 -7.94 13.13
N PRO A 20 -39.08 -7.51 14.04
CA PRO A 20 -38.83 -6.35 14.88
C PRO A 20 -37.52 -6.51 15.69
N LEU A 21 -36.72 -5.45 15.67
CA LEU A 21 -35.47 -5.35 16.42
C LEU A 21 -35.73 -4.87 17.85
N LYS A 22 -35.02 -5.43 18.84
CA LYS A 22 -34.89 -4.81 20.16
C LYS A 22 -33.84 -3.69 20.11
N LYS A 23 -33.78 -2.87 21.16
CA LYS A 23 -32.84 -1.73 21.25
C LYS A 23 -31.37 -2.13 21.09
N GLU A 24 -31.03 -3.35 21.52
CA GLU A 24 -29.69 -3.93 21.51
C GLU A 24 -29.44 -4.84 20.30
N ASP A 25 -30.42 -5.00 19.41
CA ASP A 25 -30.28 -5.87 18.25
C ASP A 25 -29.79 -5.08 17.03
N ILE A 26 -29.01 -5.75 16.20
CA ILE A 26 -28.57 -5.29 14.89
C ILE A 26 -28.84 -6.38 13.85
N TYR A 27 -29.18 -5.94 12.65
CA TYR A 27 -29.16 -6.76 11.45
C TYR A 27 -28.02 -6.32 10.55
N ILE A 28 -27.29 -7.26 10.01
CA ILE A 28 -26.52 -7.06 8.79
C ILE A 28 -27.31 -7.76 7.70
N VAL A 29 -27.57 -7.09 6.59
CA VAL A 29 -28.34 -7.66 5.48
C VAL A 29 -27.60 -7.49 4.17
N TYR A 30 -27.72 -8.49 3.31
CA TYR A 30 -27.31 -8.40 1.92
C TYR A 30 -28.54 -8.27 1.04
N ILE A 31 -28.61 -7.16 0.28
CA ILE A 31 -29.75 -6.79 -0.55
C ILE A 31 -29.32 -6.74 -2.01
N GLU A 32 -30.00 -7.48 -2.89
CA GLU A 32 -29.83 -7.40 -4.34
C GLU A 32 -30.82 -6.40 -4.95
N ASN A 33 -30.37 -5.59 -5.90
CA ASN A 33 -31.17 -4.60 -6.63
C ASN A 33 -32.02 -3.67 -5.74
N ASN A 34 -31.53 -3.40 -4.53
CA ASN A 34 -32.19 -2.60 -3.47
C ASN A 34 -33.58 -3.11 -3.03
N SER A 35 -34.04 -4.29 -3.44
CA SER A 35 -35.40 -4.76 -3.19
C SER A 35 -35.45 -6.19 -2.63
N LYS A 36 -34.56 -7.09 -3.09
CA LYS A 36 -34.56 -8.50 -2.68
C LYS A 36 -33.60 -8.73 -1.51
N LEU A 37 -34.12 -9.24 -0.39
CA LEU A 37 -33.30 -9.73 0.72
C LEU A 37 -32.71 -11.08 0.32
N ILE A 38 -31.39 -11.15 0.26
CA ILE A 38 -30.67 -12.38 -0.10
C ILE A 38 -30.12 -13.07 1.16
N ALA A 39 -29.65 -12.27 2.11
CA ALA A 39 -29.13 -12.80 3.36
C ALA A 39 -29.36 -11.84 4.53
N ASN A 40 -29.55 -12.39 5.73
CA ASN A 40 -29.62 -11.61 6.96
C ASN A 40 -28.82 -12.29 8.08
N LEU A 41 -28.18 -11.47 8.90
CA LEU A 41 -27.47 -11.87 10.11
C LEU A 41 -28.02 -11.01 11.24
N LYS A 42 -28.69 -11.65 12.21
CA LYS A 42 -29.16 -11.00 13.44
C LYS A 42 -28.14 -11.19 14.55
N ALA A 43 -27.74 -10.10 15.18
CA ALA A 43 -26.89 -10.13 16.35
C ALA A 43 -27.41 -9.20 17.45
N THR A 44 -27.13 -9.54 18.71
CA THR A 44 -27.43 -8.68 19.87
C THR A 44 -26.13 -8.16 20.46
N THR A 45 -26.11 -6.89 20.84
CA THR A 45 -24.98 -6.20 21.43
C THR A 45 -25.22 -5.96 22.93
N ILE A 46 -24.64 -6.78 23.81
CA ILE A 46 -24.77 -6.68 25.28
C ILE A 46 -23.36 -6.63 25.89
N ASP A 47 -23.13 -5.74 26.85
CA ASP A 47 -21.91 -5.67 27.69
C ASP A 47 -20.58 -5.76 26.91
N ASP A 48 -20.40 -4.93 25.89
CA ASP A 48 -19.25 -4.93 24.97
C ASP A 48 -19.07 -6.22 24.15
N GLN A 49 -20.08 -7.07 24.06
CA GLN A 49 -20.06 -8.30 23.26
C GLN A 49 -21.11 -8.26 22.15
N ILE A 50 -20.78 -8.86 21.01
CA ILE A 50 -21.72 -9.10 19.92
C ILE A 50 -22.04 -10.59 19.89
N LYS A 51 -23.30 -10.98 20.06
CA LYS A 51 -23.74 -12.37 19.98
C LYS A 51 -24.59 -12.58 18.74
N ILE A 52 -24.11 -13.41 17.81
CA ILE A 52 -24.88 -13.81 16.62
C ILE A 52 -25.97 -14.78 17.08
N ILE A 53 -27.22 -14.43 16.76
CA ILE A 53 -28.41 -15.22 17.13
C ILE A 53 -28.88 -16.05 15.95
N HIS A 54 -28.97 -15.42 14.78
CA HIS A 54 -29.58 -16.01 13.60
C HIS A 54 -28.78 -15.61 12.36
N PHE A 55 -28.70 -16.54 11.43
CA PHE A 55 -28.07 -16.36 10.15
C PHE A 55 -28.91 -17.06 9.09
N TYR A 56 -29.19 -16.35 8.00
CA TYR A 56 -29.99 -16.83 6.90
C TYR A 56 -29.39 -16.38 5.58
N ILE A 57 -29.33 -17.29 4.62
CA ILE A 57 -28.98 -17.05 3.21
C ILE A 57 -29.99 -17.80 2.35
N ASP A 58 -30.46 -17.14 1.29
CA ASP A 58 -31.25 -17.73 0.20
C ASP A 58 -30.43 -18.85 -0.49
N ASP A 59 -31.02 -20.05 -0.63
CA ASP A 59 -30.32 -21.25 -1.12
C ASP A 59 -29.70 -21.06 -2.50
N ASP A 60 -30.32 -20.24 -3.35
CA ASP A 60 -29.82 -19.91 -4.69
C ASP A 60 -28.47 -19.16 -4.65
N PHE A 61 -28.13 -18.54 -3.51
CA PHE A 61 -26.98 -17.66 -3.34
C PHE A 61 -25.91 -18.19 -2.38
N LYS A 62 -26.10 -19.38 -1.78
CA LYS A 62 -25.11 -20.01 -0.87
C LYS A 62 -23.72 -20.21 -1.49
N SER A 63 -23.62 -20.29 -2.81
CA SER A 63 -22.35 -20.49 -3.52
C SER A 63 -21.58 -19.20 -3.81
N GLU A 64 -22.12 -18.03 -3.43
CA GLU A 64 -21.50 -16.72 -3.72
C GLU A 64 -20.56 -16.21 -2.61
N GLY A 65 -20.41 -16.96 -1.52
CA GLY A 65 -19.53 -16.59 -0.40
C GLY A 65 -20.05 -15.40 0.43
N ILE A 66 -21.37 -15.22 0.48
CA ILE A 66 -22.05 -14.12 1.17
C ILE A 66 -21.81 -14.21 2.69
N GLU A 67 -21.70 -15.43 3.23
CA GLU A 67 -21.36 -15.75 4.62
C GLU A 67 -20.15 -14.93 5.10
N ARG A 68 -19.04 -15.08 4.38
CA ARG A 68 -17.76 -14.43 4.70
C ARG A 68 -17.89 -12.91 4.66
N ILE A 69 -18.64 -12.39 3.70
CA ILE A 69 -18.90 -10.96 3.54
C ILE A 69 -19.70 -10.43 4.73
N MET A 70 -20.75 -11.13 5.15
CA MET A 70 -21.58 -10.71 6.29
C MET A 70 -20.83 -10.73 7.61
N ILE A 71 -20.08 -11.80 7.89
CA ILE A 71 -19.27 -11.92 9.11
C ILE A 71 -18.15 -10.87 9.11
N SER A 72 -17.50 -10.62 7.97
CA SER A 72 -16.48 -9.56 7.85
C SER A 72 -17.06 -8.17 8.14
N ASN A 73 -18.27 -7.89 7.65
CA ASN A 73 -18.98 -6.64 7.97
C ASN A 73 -19.34 -6.55 9.46
N LEU A 74 -19.68 -7.67 10.11
CA LEU A 74 -19.92 -7.72 11.56
C LEU A 74 -18.67 -7.42 12.37
N ILE A 75 -17.53 -8.02 11.99
CA ILE A 75 -16.23 -7.74 12.61
C ILE A 75 -15.89 -6.25 12.47
N HIS A 76 -16.05 -5.70 11.27
CA HIS A 76 -15.80 -4.28 11.03
C HIS A 76 -16.70 -3.38 11.88
N TYR A 77 -18.00 -3.71 11.98
CA TYR A 77 -18.92 -3.01 12.88
C TYR A 77 -18.49 -3.11 14.35
N GLY A 78 -18.07 -4.31 14.78
CA GLY A 78 -17.55 -4.57 16.11
C GLY A 78 -16.37 -3.68 16.46
N LYS A 79 -15.34 -3.66 15.60
CA LYS A 79 -14.15 -2.83 15.75
C LYS A 79 -14.48 -1.34 15.80
N LYS A 80 -15.32 -0.87 14.89
CA LYS A 80 -15.70 0.56 14.79
C LYS A 80 -16.40 1.07 16.05
N ASN A 81 -17.25 0.24 16.64
CA ASN A 81 -17.98 0.57 17.86
C ASN A 81 -17.26 0.11 19.15
N LYS A 82 -16.01 -0.36 19.04
CA LYS A 82 -15.15 -0.76 20.17
C LYS A 82 -15.68 -1.92 21.02
N PHE A 83 -16.46 -2.82 20.42
CA PHE A 83 -16.83 -4.08 21.07
C PHE A 83 -15.59 -4.94 21.31
N LYS A 84 -15.56 -5.69 22.42
CA LYS A 84 -14.41 -6.49 22.85
C LYS A 84 -14.42 -7.89 22.25
N THR A 85 -15.60 -8.49 22.06
CA THR A 85 -15.72 -9.88 21.60
C THR A 85 -16.91 -10.10 20.67
N ILE A 86 -16.79 -11.09 19.78
CA ILE A 86 -17.91 -11.64 19.00
C ILE A 86 -18.08 -13.11 19.38
N LEU A 87 -19.32 -13.51 19.60
CA LEU A 87 -19.73 -14.87 19.96
C LEU A 87 -20.72 -15.40 18.92
N CYS A 88 -20.49 -16.62 18.43
CA CYS A 88 -21.39 -17.30 17.50
C CYS A 88 -21.59 -18.75 17.95
N LYS A 89 -22.84 -19.24 17.90
CA LYS A 89 -23.18 -20.66 18.18
C LYS A 89 -23.59 -21.42 16.92
N ILE A 90 -23.68 -20.75 15.78
CA ILE A 90 -24.17 -21.33 14.53
C ILE A 90 -23.04 -22.15 13.90
N THR A 91 -23.28 -23.45 13.73
CA THR A 91 -22.29 -24.40 13.19
C THR A 91 -22.27 -24.47 11.67
N GLU A 92 -23.35 -24.04 11.00
CA GLU A 92 -23.50 -24.07 9.54
C GLU A 92 -22.41 -23.26 8.81
N ILE A 93 -21.95 -22.17 9.43
CA ILE A 93 -20.93 -21.24 8.89
C ILE A 93 -19.55 -21.41 9.56
N GLN A 94 -19.28 -22.60 10.10
CA GLN A 94 -18.06 -22.83 10.89
C GLN A 94 -16.78 -22.64 10.09
N GLU A 95 -16.76 -23.02 8.81
CA GLU A 95 -15.56 -22.91 7.98
C GLU A 95 -15.16 -21.45 7.79
N GLU A 96 -16.15 -20.58 7.53
CA GLU A 96 -15.95 -19.14 7.39
C GLU A 96 -15.55 -18.49 8.70
N LEU A 97 -16.18 -18.87 9.81
CA LEU A 97 -15.81 -18.38 11.15
C LEU A 97 -14.35 -18.71 11.47
N LEU A 98 -13.94 -19.96 11.29
CA LEU A 98 -12.55 -20.38 11.50
C LEU A 98 -11.59 -19.64 10.55
N SER A 99 -11.99 -19.45 9.28
CA SER A 99 -11.18 -18.71 8.29
C SER A 99 -10.96 -17.24 8.68
N LEU A 100 -11.94 -16.64 9.37
CA LEU A 100 -11.91 -15.25 9.84
C LEU A 100 -11.28 -15.11 11.24
N GLY A 101 -10.68 -16.18 11.77
CA GLY A 101 -9.95 -16.17 13.03
C GLY A 101 -10.84 -16.23 14.26
N PHE A 102 -12.01 -16.88 14.18
CA PHE A 102 -12.73 -17.32 15.37
C PHE A 102 -12.10 -18.59 15.92
N GLU A 103 -12.02 -18.70 17.24
CA GLU A 103 -11.63 -19.92 17.95
C GLU A 103 -12.88 -20.69 18.39
N ASN A 104 -12.87 -22.02 18.24
CA ASN A 104 -13.93 -22.86 18.79
C ASN A 104 -13.60 -23.21 20.25
N LYS A 105 -14.45 -22.80 21.19
CA LYS A 105 -14.40 -23.18 22.61
C LYS A 105 -15.78 -23.68 23.01
N ASP A 106 -15.88 -24.94 23.43
CA ASP A 106 -17.10 -25.54 23.99
C ASP A 106 -18.37 -25.37 23.12
N SER A 107 -18.27 -25.68 21.83
CA SER A 107 -19.36 -25.52 20.85
C SER A 107 -19.82 -24.07 20.64
N GLN A 108 -18.96 -23.12 20.95
CA GLN A 108 -19.16 -21.70 20.71
C GLN A 108 -17.92 -21.09 20.05
N TYR A 109 -18.12 -20.41 18.94
CA TYR A 109 -17.08 -19.69 18.22
C TYR A 109 -16.90 -18.31 18.85
N LYS A 110 -15.69 -18.00 19.32
CA LYS A 110 -15.33 -16.72 19.94
C LYS A 110 -14.24 -16.02 19.12
N LYS A 111 -14.42 -14.73 18.86
CA LYS A 111 -13.38 -13.85 18.33
C LYS A 111 -13.12 -12.70 19.28
N GLU A 112 -11.86 -12.49 19.64
CA GLU A 112 -11.43 -11.35 20.44
C GLU A 112 -11.10 -10.17 19.53
N LEU A 113 -11.79 -9.05 19.74
CA LEU A 113 -11.59 -7.83 18.97
C LEU A 113 -10.70 -6.82 19.71
N ALA A 114 -10.65 -6.87 21.04
CA ALA A 114 -9.91 -5.88 21.84
C ALA A 114 -8.42 -5.83 21.46
N SER A 115 -7.78 -6.99 21.33
CA SER A 115 -6.39 -7.14 20.90
C SER A 115 -6.18 -6.62 19.48
N GLU A 116 -7.05 -7.00 18.53
CA GLU A 116 -6.97 -6.52 17.14
C GLU A 116 -7.18 -5.00 17.03
N ILE A 117 -8.07 -4.40 17.83
CA ILE A 117 -8.29 -2.95 17.84
C ILE A 117 -7.06 -2.22 18.37
N GLU A 118 -6.40 -2.76 19.40
CA GLU A 118 -5.18 -2.20 19.94
C GLU A 118 -4.03 -2.29 18.92
N GLU A 119 -3.87 -3.46 18.29
CA GLU A 119 -2.92 -3.69 17.21
C GLU A 119 -3.14 -2.74 16.03
N ASP A 120 -4.38 -2.62 15.53
CA ASP A 120 -4.75 -1.74 14.42
C ASP A 120 -4.39 -0.27 14.74
N LYS A 121 -4.59 0.17 16.00
CA LYS A 121 -4.20 1.52 16.45
C LYS A 121 -2.69 1.71 16.46
N PHE A 122 -1.93 0.75 16.99
CA PHE A 122 -0.47 0.82 17.02
C PHE A 122 0.11 0.85 15.60
N VAL A 123 -0.37 -0.04 14.71
CA VAL A 123 0.05 -0.10 13.31
C VAL A 123 -0.24 1.22 12.59
N MET A 124 -1.45 1.78 12.75
CA MET A 124 -1.79 3.09 12.17
C MET A 124 -0.94 4.21 12.76
N GLY A 125 -0.66 4.19 14.07
CA GLY A 125 0.17 5.20 14.73
C GLY A 125 1.60 5.21 14.18
N ILE A 126 2.21 4.04 14.00
CA ILE A 126 3.53 3.90 13.40
C ILE A 126 3.53 4.45 11.97
N GLY A 127 2.53 4.11 11.15
CA GLY A 127 2.41 4.61 9.79
C GLY A 127 2.34 6.15 9.70
N ILE A 128 1.63 6.80 10.63
CA ILE A 128 1.59 8.27 10.70
C ILE A 128 2.96 8.85 11.05
N ILE A 129 3.64 8.28 12.06
CA ILE A 129 4.97 8.73 12.49
C ILE A 129 5.99 8.58 11.34
N SER A 130 5.92 7.47 10.59
CA SER A 130 6.73 7.23 9.38
C SER A 130 6.60 8.35 8.36
N ILE A 131 5.36 8.71 8.01
CA ILE A 131 5.05 9.76 7.04
C ILE A 131 5.62 11.10 7.50
N PHE A 132 5.42 11.49 8.77
CA PHE A 132 5.96 12.74 9.31
C PHE A 132 7.50 12.76 9.29
N THR A 133 8.12 11.62 9.56
CA THR A 133 9.58 11.48 9.53
C THR A 133 10.15 11.68 8.13
N GLU A 134 9.47 11.17 7.11
CA GLU A 134 9.85 11.37 5.70
C GLU A 134 9.68 12.82 5.27
N VAL A 135 8.57 13.48 5.65
CA VAL A 135 8.37 14.91 5.39
C VAL A 135 9.47 15.75 6.03
N ALA A 136 9.83 15.45 7.28
CA ALA A 136 10.93 16.13 7.98
C ALA A 136 12.28 15.92 7.26
N SER A 137 12.52 14.71 6.75
CA SER A 137 13.71 14.36 5.98
C SER A 137 13.80 15.15 4.68
N ILE A 138 12.73 15.15 3.88
CA ILE A 138 12.65 15.88 2.61
C ILE A 138 12.88 17.38 2.87
N SER A 139 12.17 17.96 3.84
CA SER A 139 12.25 19.39 4.14
C SER A 139 13.66 19.80 4.55
N SER A 140 14.32 19.00 5.38
CA SER A 140 15.67 19.25 5.86
C SER A 140 16.71 19.11 4.74
N LYS A 141 16.64 18.05 3.94
CA LYS A 141 17.56 17.82 2.80
C LYS A 141 17.39 18.91 1.73
N LEU A 142 16.15 19.30 1.41
CA LEU A 142 15.89 20.37 0.45
C LEU A 142 16.40 21.73 0.96
N THR A 143 16.16 22.05 2.24
CA THR A 143 16.62 23.31 2.84
C THR A 143 18.15 23.41 2.82
N VAL A 144 18.85 22.38 3.31
CA VAL A 144 20.31 22.33 3.30
C VAL A 144 20.85 22.27 1.87
N GLY A 145 20.19 21.52 0.99
CA GLY A 145 20.53 21.40 -0.42
C GLY A 145 20.50 22.76 -1.13
N ILE A 146 19.45 23.55 -0.94
CA ILE A 146 19.32 24.88 -1.55
C ILE A 146 20.31 25.87 -0.91
N LEU A 147 20.42 25.90 0.43
CA LEU A 147 21.30 26.85 1.14
C LEU A 147 22.78 26.70 0.76
N PHE A 148 23.23 25.46 0.54
CA PHE A 148 24.61 25.14 0.21
C PHE A 148 24.83 24.80 -1.27
N ASN A 149 23.80 24.95 -2.11
CA ASN A 149 23.79 24.61 -3.52
C ASN A 149 24.25 23.16 -3.82
N SER A 150 23.83 22.21 -2.98
CA SER A 150 24.18 20.79 -3.10
C SER A 150 23.17 20.03 -3.96
N PHE A 151 23.49 19.87 -5.24
CA PHE A 151 22.72 19.07 -6.19
C PHE A 151 22.48 17.63 -5.70
N ALA A 152 23.52 17.01 -5.13
CA ALA A 152 23.45 15.64 -4.64
C ALA A 152 22.48 15.49 -3.44
N LEU A 153 22.42 16.48 -2.54
CA LEU A 153 21.48 16.46 -1.42
C LEU A 153 20.03 16.76 -1.86
N ILE A 154 19.85 17.62 -2.88
CA ILE A 154 18.54 17.85 -3.49
C ILE A 154 18.04 16.57 -4.16
N ALA A 155 18.89 15.86 -4.90
CA ALA A 155 18.55 14.59 -5.51
C ALA A 155 18.14 13.52 -4.48
N ASP A 156 18.87 13.45 -3.36
CA ASP A 156 18.52 12.59 -2.23
C ASP A 156 17.16 12.98 -1.61
N ALA A 157 16.82 14.27 -1.56
CA ALA A 157 15.49 14.71 -1.14
C ALA A 157 14.36 14.20 -2.07
N PHE A 158 14.57 14.23 -3.39
CA PHE A 158 13.62 13.67 -4.35
C PHE A 158 13.51 12.15 -4.26
N HIS A 159 14.59 11.45 -3.93
CA HIS A 159 14.54 10.01 -3.66
C HIS A 159 13.65 9.70 -2.45
N VAL A 160 13.86 10.39 -1.32
CA VAL A 160 13.01 10.25 -0.12
C VAL A 160 11.56 10.69 -0.38
N MET A 161 11.33 11.62 -1.31
CA MET A 161 9.97 11.98 -1.72
C MET A 161 9.20 10.80 -2.32
N ALA A 162 9.88 9.91 -3.04
CA ALA A 162 9.23 8.73 -3.58
C ALA A 162 8.85 7.72 -2.48
N ASP A 163 9.72 7.56 -1.47
CA ASP A 163 9.42 6.77 -0.28
C ASP A 163 8.22 7.34 0.49
N PHE A 164 8.14 8.68 0.62
CA PHE A 164 7.00 9.36 1.22
C PHE A 164 5.68 9.06 0.51
N VAL A 165 5.67 9.11 -0.82
CA VAL A 165 4.48 8.78 -1.60
C VAL A 165 4.09 7.32 -1.38
N LEU A 166 5.06 6.39 -1.41
CA LEU A 166 4.82 4.97 -1.17
C LEU A 166 4.27 4.71 0.24
N SER A 167 4.90 5.25 1.29
CA SER A 167 4.45 5.16 2.68
C SER A 167 3.05 5.74 2.88
N THR A 168 2.73 6.85 2.20
CA THR A 168 1.39 7.47 2.23
C THR A 168 0.36 6.56 1.58
N ILE A 169 0.65 6.00 0.41
CA ILE A 169 -0.23 5.05 -0.28
C ILE A 169 -0.42 3.81 0.58
N THR A 170 0.64 3.26 1.16
CA THR A 170 0.52 2.10 2.03
C THR A 170 -0.31 2.44 3.26
N TYR A 171 -0.10 3.58 3.93
CA TYR A 171 -0.95 4.00 5.06
C TYR A 171 -2.44 4.12 4.67
N PHE A 172 -2.76 4.74 3.52
CA PHE A 172 -4.14 4.78 3.03
C PHE A 172 -4.65 3.40 2.61
N SER A 173 -3.79 2.55 2.03
CA SER A 173 -4.06 1.14 1.70
C SER A 173 -4.41 0.36 2.96
N LEU A 174 -3.74 0.60 4.10
CA LEU A 174 -4.11 0.01 5.38
C LEU A 174 -5.51 0.43 5.80
N LYS A 175 -5.78 1.74 5.77
CA LYS A 175 -7.09 2.30 6.12
C LYS A 175 -8.22 1.78 5.22
N ILE A 176 -7.93 1.53 3.94
CA ILE A 176 -8.88 0.98 2.96
C ILE A 176 -9.02 -0.53 3.12
N THR A 177 -7.93 -1.25 3.35
CA THR A 177 -7.91 -2.72 3.54
C THR A 177 -8.56 -3.13 4.86
N SER A 178 -8.67 -2.23 5.84
CA SER A 178 -9.54 -2.40 7.02
C SER A 178 -11.04 -2.41 6.70
N LYS A 179 -11.45 -2.02 5.48
CA LYS A 179 -12.85 -2.15 5.04
C LYS A 179 -13.18 -3.61 4.73
N PRO A 180 -14.40 -4.06 5.03
CA PRO A 180 -14.79 -5.45 4.82
C PRO A 180 -14.86 -5.77 3.33
N GLU A 181 -14.66 -7.05 3.01
CA GLU A 181 -14.77 -7.58 1.64
C GLU A 181 -16.15 -7.31 1.04
N THR A 182 -16.21 -7.17 -0.28
CA THR A 182 -17.45 -6.94 -1.03
C THR A 182 -17.56 -7.95 -2.17
N ILE A 183 -18.75 -8.20 -2.70
CA ILE A 183 -18.93 -9.15 -3.83
C ILE A 183 -18.14 -8.71 -5.07
N HIS A 184 -18.03 -7.40 -5.33
CA HIS A 184 -17.26 -6.91 -6.47
C HIS A 184 -15.73 -7.00 -6.26
N TYR A 185 -15.28 -7.00 -5.01
CA TYR A 185 -13.87 -7.18 -4.64
C TYR A 185 -13.74 -8.23 -3.51
N PRO A 186 -13.93 -9.53 -3.80
CA PRO A 186 -13.94 -10.59 -2.80
C PRO A 186 -12.61 -10.73 -2.03
N HIS A 187 -11.51 -10.26 -2.63
CA HIS A 187 -10.16 -10.26 -2.05
C HIS A 187 -9.67 -8.86 -1.62
N GLY A 188 -10.52 -7.82 -1.74
CA GLY A 188 -10.21 -6.43 -1.42
C GLY A 188 -9.38 -5.70 -2.49
N HIS A 189 -8.82 -4.54 -2.12
CA HIS A 189 -8.10 -3.62 -3.04
C HIS A 189 -6.57 -3.73 -2.99
N LYS A 190 -6.03 -4.82 -2.45
CA LYS A 190 -4.61 -4.91 -2.10
C LYS A 190 -3.65 -4.81 -3.28
N LEU A 191 -4.09 -5.15 -4.49
CA LEU A 191 -3.28 -5.04 -5.72
C LEU A 191 -3.10 -3.58 -6.19
N MET A 192 -3.95 -2.64 -5.74
CA MET A 192 -3.81 -1.22 -6.08
C MET A 192 -2.51 -0.63 -5.53
N GLU A 193 -2.05 -1.12 -4.37
CA GLU A 193 -0.78 -0.72 -3.77
C GLU A 193 0.40 -1.07 -4.69
N SER A 194 0.45 -2.31 -5.18
CA SER A 194 1.48 -2.74 -6.14
C SER A 194 1.41 -1.98 -7.46
N LEU A 195 0.21 -1.65 -7.96
CA LEU A 195 0.05 -0.87 -9.18
C LEU A 195 0.63 0.54 -9.05
N ILE A 196 0.32 1.25 -7.96
CA ILE A 196 0.82 2.61 -7.77
C ILE A 196 2.33 2.60 -7.49
N ALA A 197 2.82 1.64 -6.70
CA ALA A 197 4.25 1.48 -6.45
C ALA A 197 5.03 1.19 -7.74
N PHE A 198 4.45 0.40 -8.67
CA PHE A 198 5.03 0.18 -10.00
C PHE A 198 5.15 1.48 -10.80
N ILE A 199 4.10 2.32 -10.84
CA ILE A 199 4.12 3.62 -11.52
C ILE A 199 5.16 4.55 -10.88
N MET A 200 5.26 4.59 -9.56
CA MET A 200 6.27 5.39 -8.85
C MET A 200 7.69 4.93 -9.17
N GLY A 201 7.93 3.62 -9.27
CA GLY A 201 9.22 3.08 -9.70
C GLY A 201 9.65 3.63 -11.07
N ILE A 202 8.73 3.78 -12.03
CA ILE A 202 9.00 4.38 -13.35
C ILE A 202 9.47 5.84 -13.19
N ILE A 203 8.78 6.63 -12.36
CA ILE A 203 9.12 8.04 -12.10
C ILE A 203 10.51 8.16 -11.46
N ILE A 204 10.85 7.29 -10.50
CA ILE A 204 12.18 7.26 -9.85
C ILE A 204 13.28 6.95 -10.88
N VAL A 205 13.07 5.95 -11.75
CA VAL A 205 14.04 5.63 -12.81
C VAL A 205 14.23 6.82 -13.74
N MET A 206 13.15 7.51 -14.14
CA MET A 206 13.23 8.72 -14.96
C MET A 206 14.00 9.85 -14.26
N ALA A 207 13.77 10.07 -12.96
CA ALA A 207 14.49 11.07 -12.19
C ALA A 207 15.98 10.75 -12.07
N GLY A 208 16.34 9.50 -11.74
CA GLY A 208 17.73 9.04 -11.68
C GLY A 208 18.45 9.13 -13.04
N PHE A 209 17.74 8.80 -14.13
CA PHE A 209 18.27 8.94 -15.48
C PHE A 209 18.49 10.39 -15.88
N THR A 210 17.55 11.29 -15.55
CA THR A 210 17.69 12.73 -15.76
C THR A 210 18.91 13.29 -15.02
N LEU A 211 19.10 12.88 -13.76
CA LEU A 211 20.25 13.25 -12.95
C LEU A 211 21.58 12.78 -13.58
N PHE A 212 21.61 11.54 -14.05
CA PHE A 212 22.77 10.97 -14.72
C PHE A 212 23.14 11.75 -15.99
N LEU A 213 22.16 12.08 -16.83
CA LEU A 213 22.37 12.84 -18.07
C LEU A 213 22.85 14.28 -17.81
N ASN A 214 22.27 14.95 -16.81
CA ASN A 214 22.67 16.30 -16.44
C ASN A 214 24.10 16.35 -15.87
N THR A 215 24.48 15.35 -15.09
CA THR A 215 25.82 15.27 -14.49
C THR A 215 26.91 14.96 -15.52
N THR A 216 26.63 14.07 -16.47
CA THR A 216 27.57 13.66 -17.52
C THR A 216 27.67 14.66 -18.67
N GLY A 217 26.75 15.63 -18.75
CA GLY A 217 26.64 16.56 -19.89
C GLY A 217 26.10 15.91 -21.17
N LEU A 218 25.58 14.68 -21.07
CA LEU A 218 24.96 13.96 -22.19
C LEU A 218 23.62 14.56 -22.62
N ASN A 219 23.01 15.40 -21.77
CA ASN A 219 21.80 16.15 -22.11
C ASN A 219 21.96 17.01 -23.39
N LYS A 220 23.17 17.52 -23.66
CA LYS A 220 23.51 18.22 -24.92
C LYS A 220 23.42 17.31 -26.15
N PHE A 221 23.77 16.03 -26.03
CA PHE A 221 23.70 15.09 -27.14
C PHE A 221 22.27 14.67 -27.48
N ILE A 222 21.39 14.60 -26.48
CA ILE A 222 19.96 14.29 -26.69
C ILE A 222 19.23 15.47 -27.34
N THR A 223 19.59 16.71 -27.00
CA THR A 223 19.05 17.92 -27.65
C THR A 223 19.60 18.16 -29.05
N LEU A 224 20.79 17.63 -29.38
CA LEU A 224 21.36 17.63 -30.73
C LEU A 224 20.78 16.54 -31.66
N GLY A 225 19.97 15.61 -31.12
CA GLY A 225 19.46 14.42 -31.84
C GLY A 225 17.99 14.46 -32.26
N GLY A 226 17.25 15.54 -32.02
CA GLY A 226 15.87 15.71 -32.47
C GLY A 226 14.94 16.30 -31.41
N GLU A 227 14.00 17.15 -31.86
CA GLU A 227 12.89 17.74 -31.09
C GLU A 227 11.88 16.69 -30.61
N SER A 228 12.33 15.72 -29.82
CA SER A 228 11.47 14.77 -29.14
C SER A 228 11.92 14.56 -27.69
N GLY A 229 12.22 15.68 -27.01
CA GLY A 229 12.15 15.75 -25.56
C GLY A 229 10.67 15.81 -25.17
N PHE A 230 10.25 14.95 -24.26
CA PHE A 230 8.90 14.87 -23.72
C PHE A 230 8.52 16.18 -23.01
N ASN A 231 8.07 17.18 -23.77
CA ASN A 231 7.47 18.39 -23.25
C ASN A 231 6.02 18.07 -22.89
N LEU A 232 5.75 17.97 -21.59
CA LEU A 232 4.37 17.91 -21.08
C LEU A 232 3.72 19.28 -21.34
N HIS A 233 3.14 19.46 -22.53
CA HIS A 233 2.30 20.60 -22.86
C HIS A 233 1.02 20.52 -22.01
N ILE A 234 1.01 21.21 -20.86
CA ILE A 234 -0.24 21.54 -20.19
C ILE A 234 -0.91 22.60 -21.05
N HIS A 235 -1.96 22.20 -21.77
CA HIS A 235 -2.85 23.11 -22.48
C HIS A 235 -3.48 24.09 -21.47
N GLN A 236 -2.90 25.27 -21.31
CA GLN A 236 -3.60 26.42 -20.75
C GLN A 236 -4.40 27.05 -21.88
N ASN A 237 -5.71 26.76 -21.89
CA ASN A 237 -6.69 27.41 -22.75
C ASN A 237 -6.79 28.90 -22.33
N ASN A 238 -6.07 29.77 -23.03
CA ASN A 238 -6.20 31.22 -22.85
C ASN A 238 -7.07 31.77 -23.99
N ASN A 239 -8.39 31.76 -23.77
CA ASN A 239 -9.31 32.59 -24.52
C ASN A 239 -9.06 34.05 -24.11
N ASN A 240 -8.42 34.84 -24.96
CA ASN A 240 -8.57 36.29 -24.97
C ASN A 240 -8.61 36.78 -26.42
N ASN A 241 -9.83 36.87 -26.95
CA ASN A 241 -10.16 37.76 -28.05
C ASN A 241 -10.04 39.19 -27.55
N THR A 242 -9.19 40.00 -28.16
CA THR A 242 -9.51 41.41 -28.46
C THR A 242 -8.60 41.92 -29.57
N HIS A 243 -9.25 42.29 -30.68
CA HIS A 243 -8.73 43.22 -31.68
C HIS A 243 -8.56 44.61 -31.04
N ASP A 244 -7.51 45.36 -31.39
CA ASP A 244 -7.66 46.58 -32.21
C ASP A 244 -6.36 47.40 -32.39
N HIS A 245 -6.17 47.70 -33.67
CA HIS A 245 -5.53 48.81 -34.38
C HIS A 245 -4.70 49.90 -33.67
N SER A 246 -3.53 50.10 -34.29
CA SER A 246 -2.66 51.28 -34.30
C SER A 246 -3.37 52.61 -34.63
N HIS A 247 -2.91 53.72 -34.04
CA HIS A 247 -2.51 54.94 -34.76
C HIS A 247 -1.74 55.91 -33.85
N ASP A 248 -0.69 56.51 -34.41
CA ASP A 248 0.12 57.63 -33.88
C ASP A 248 -0.71 58.89 -33.61
N HIS A 249 -0.28 59.71 -32.64
CA HIS A 249 -0.06 61.16 -32.82
C HIS A 249 0.73 61.74 -31.63
N ASP A 250 1.72 62.57 -31.96
CA ASP A 250 2.50 63.45 -31.07
C ASP A 250 1.62 64.38 -30.22
N HIS A 251 2.02 64.64 -28.98
CA HIS A 251 2.20 65.98 -28.41
C HIS A 251 2.86 65.94 -27.02
N ASN A 252 3.87 66.79 -26.83
CA ASN A 252 4.56 67.10 -25.58
C ASN A 252 3.59 67.37 -24.41
N HIS A 253 3.91 66.84 -23.23
CA HIS A 253 4.19 67.66 -22.03
C HIS A 253 4.82 66.81 -20.93
N SER A 254 5.91 67.34 -20.39
CA SER A 254 6.61 66.96 -19.18
C SER A 254 5.68 66.87 -17.97
N HIS A 255 5.72 65.75 -17.23
CA HIS A 255 5.75 65.73 -15.78
C HIS A 255 6.22 64.34 -15.30
N ASP A 256 7.31 64.36 -14.52
CA ASP A 256 7.84 63.24 -13.75
C ASP A 256 6.75 62.60 -12.89
N HIS A 257 6.44 61.33 -13.14
CA HIS A 257 6.03 60.34 -12.15
C HIS A 257 6.13 58.93 -12.77
N ASN A 258 7.35 58.40 -12.91
CA ASN A 258 7.52 56.96 -13.13
C ASN A 258 7.28 56.22 -11.82
N HIS A 259 6.02 55.82 -11.62
CA HIS A 259 5.71 54.60 -10.88
C HIS A 259 6.00 53.42 -11.79
N SER A 260 7.25 52.97 -11.84
CA SER A 260 7.58 51.63 -12.33
C SER A 260 7.10 50.63 -11.29
N HIS A 261 5.85 50.16 -11.46
CA HIS A 261 5.54 48.79 -11.09
C HIS A 261 6.39 47.90 -11.99
N ASP A 262 7.59 47.62 -11.52
CA ASP A 262 8.38 46.51 -12.04
C ASP A 262 7.62 45.26 -11.60
N HIS A 263 6.68 44.81 -12.44
CA HIS A 263 6.45 43.39 -12.56
C HIS A 263 7.76 42.83 -13.11
N SER A 264 8.75 42.66 -12.23
CA SER A 264 9.80 41.69 -12.44
C SER A 264 9.03 40.44 -12.84
N GLU A 265 9.15 40.05 -14.10
CA GLU A 265 8.87 38.69 -14.52
C GLU A 265 9.46 37.85 -13.41
N GLU A 266 8.57 37.26 -12.62
CA GLU A 266 8.92 36.38 -11.54
C GLU A 266 9.59 35.26 -12.30
N ASP A 267 10.93 35.33 -12.37
CA ASP A 267 11.81 34.33 -12.95
C ASP A 267 11.25 33.03 -12.41
N LYS A 268 10.44 32.37 -13.24
CA LYS A 268 9.98 31.03 -12.99
C LYS A 268 11.28 30.26 -13.11
N LYS A 269 12.01 30.19 -11.99
CA LYS A 269 13.13 29.31 -11.77
C LYS A 269 12.62 27.98 -12.21
N ASN A 270 12.94 27.62 -13.44
CA ASN A 270 12.65 26.31 -13.93
C ASN A 270 13.31 25.39 -12.91
N ILE A 271 12.64 24.33 -12.50
CA ILE A 271 13.21 23.34 -11.57
C ILE A 271 14.60 22.87 -12.10
N LEU A 272 14.80 22.98 -13.41
CA LEU A 272 16.04 22.77 -14.16
C LEU A 272 17.17 23.79 -13.89
N GLU A 273 16.88 25.03 -13.52
CA GLU A 273 17.87 26.08 -13.28
C GLU A 273 18.51 25.96 -11.88
N ILE A 274 17.79 25.35 -10.92
CA ILE A 274 18.35 24.90 -9.62
C ILE A 274 19.44 23.83 -9.84
N PHE A 275 19.39 23.12 -10.98
CA PHE A 275 20.38 22.11 -11.36
C PHE A 275 21.57 22.68 -12.15
N SER A 276 21.66 24.01 -12.30
CA SER A 276 22.78 24.70 -12.94
C SER A 276 23.97 24.86 -11.99
N ASN A 277 25.14 24.48 -12.49
CA ASN A 277 26.40 24.24 -11.81
C ASN A 277 27.06 25.50 -11.23
N ASN A 278 26.55 26.01 -10.10
CA ASN A 278 27.27 26.99 -9.27
C ASN A 278 28.11 26.27 -8.19
N SER A 279 29.35 26.72 -7.99
CA SER A 279 30.34 26.08 -7.12
C SER A 279 29.81 25.78 -5.71
N LEU A 280 29.92 24.52 -5.27
CA LEU A 280 29.50 24.05 -3.96
C LEU A 280 30.08 24.88 -2.82
N LYS A 281 29.21 25.40 -1.93
CA LYS A 281 29.66 25.92 -0.63
C LYS A 281 29.97 24.71 0.26
N LYS A 282 31.26 24.43 0.50
CA LYS A 282 31.69 23.37 1.41
C LYS A 282 31.04 23.60 2.79
N SER A 283 30.27 22.62 3.26
CA SER A 283 29.55 22.69 4.53
C SER A 283 29.43 21.32 5.16
N LEU A 284 29.69 21.24 6.46
CA LEU A 284 29.55 20.01 7.25
C LEU A 284 28.09 19.51 7.30
N TRP A 285 27.12 20.41 7.06
CA TRP A 285 25.70 20.09 7.04
C TRP A 285 25.30 19.17 5.88
N ILE A 286 26.01 19.24 4.74
CA ILE A 286 25.70 18.44 3.55
C ILE A 286 25.73 16.93 3.84
N PRO A 287 26.80 16.35 4.45
CA PRO A 287 26.81 14.94 4.81
C PRO A 287 26.12 14.65 6.16
N LEU A 288 26.06 15.61 7.08
CA LEU A 288 25.49 15.39 8.41
C LEU A 288 23.96 15.22 8.36
N THR A 289 23.26 16.02 7.56
CA THR A 289 21.80 15.93 7.41
C THR A 289 21.33 14.55 6.96
N PRO A 290 21.80 13.98 5.83
CA PRO A 290 21.34 12.66 5.41
C PRO A 290 21.83 11.56 6.38
N PHE A 291 22.97 11.74 7.06
CA PHE A 291 23.43 10.79 8.08
C PHE A 291 22.46 10.71 9.28
N ILE A 292 21.98 11.85 9.78
CA ILE A 292 20.96 11.90 10.83
C ILE A 292 19.71 11.12 10.39
N PHE A 293 19.21 11.36 9.17
CA PHE A 293 18.00 10.68 8.68
C PHE A 293 18.23 9.20 8.36
N PHE A 294 19.45 8.80 8.03
CA PHE A 294 19.82 7.39 7.90
C PHE A 294 19.71 6.66 9.24
N ILE A 295 20.19 7.26 10.35
CA ILE A 295 20.02 6.71 11.69
C ILE A 295 18.54 6.64 12.07
N VAL A 296 17.77 7.71 11.78
CA VAL A 296 16.32 7.73 12.02
C VAL A 296 15.62 6.59 11.27
N LYS A 297 15.96 6.34 10.00
CA LYS A 297 15.39 5.23 9.23
C LYS A 297 15.76 3.85 9.79
N ILE A 298 16.97 3.67 10.33
CA ILE A 298 17.34 2.44 11.05
C ILE A 298 16.45 2.23 12.28
N ILE A 299 16.24 3.28 13.08
CA ILE A 299 15.37 3.21 14.27
C ILE A 299 13.94 2.83 13.85
N GLU A 300 13.41 3.47 12.81
CA GLU A 300 12.08 3.21 12.28
C GLU A 300 11.90 1.74 11.85
N TYR A 301 12.87 1.21 11.10
CA TYR A 301 12.91 -0.20 10.71
C TYR A 301 12.89 -1.13 11.94
N LEU A 302 13.74 -0.86 12.94
CA LEU A 302 13.83 -1.68 14.13
C LEU A 302 12.51 -1.67 14.92
N THR A 303 11.86 -0.51 15.05
CA THR A 303 10.55 -0.38 15.70
C THR A 303 9.48 -1.17 14.95
N LYS A 304 9.38 -1.03 13.62
CA LYS A 304 8.42 -1.78 12.80
C LYS A 304 8.66 -3.28 12.90
N PHE A 305 9.91 -3.73 12.84
CA PHE A 305 10.27 -5.14 12.94
C PHE A 305 9.93 -5.75 14.31
N GLN A 306 10.27 -5.05 15.40
CA GLN A 306 9.98 -5.51 16.76
C GLN A 306 8.48 -5.60 17.03
N ILE A 307 7.72 -4.57 16.66
CA ILE A 307 6.27 -4.54 16.85
C ILE A 307 5.60 -5.56 15.93
N GLY A 308 6.05 -5.67 14.68
CA GLY A 308 5.55 -6.67 13.73
C GLY A 308 5.73 -8.08 14.25
N LYS A 309 6.87 -8.38 14.88
CA LYS A 309 7.10 -9.68 15.53
C LYS A 309 6.27 -9.87 16.80
N LYS A 310 6.12 -8.83 17.64
CA LYS A 310 5.33 -8.88 18.88
C LYS A 310 3.87 -9.22 18.63
N TYR A 311 3.25 -8.60 17.63
CA TYR A 311 1.84 -8.82 17.28
C TYR A 311 1.66 -9.87 16.18
N ASN A 312 2.74 -10.52 15.71
CA ASN A 312 2.72 -11.42 14.55
C ASN A 312 2.02 -10.81 13.32
N ASN A 313 2.18 -9.48 13.16
CA ASN A 313 1.55 -8.72 12.10
C ASN A 313 2.40 -8.82 10.83
N GLN A 314 1.97 -9.69 9.90
CA GLN A 314 2.64 -9.91 8.63
C GLN A 314 2.78 -8.65 7.78
N LEU A 315 1.82 -7.73 7.89
CA LEU A 315 1.85 -6.50 7.11
C LEU A 315 2.89 -5.51 7.65
N LEU A 316 3.02 -5.38 8.97
CA LEU A 316 4.06 -4.53 9.57
C LEU A 316 5.46 -5.12 9.35
N LEU A 317 5.58 -6.45 9.31
CA LEU A 317 6.81 -7.14 8.94
C LEU A 317 7.17 -6.92 7.45
N ALA A 318 6.19 -6.93 6.56
CA ALA A 318 6.39 -6.60 5.15
C ALA A 318 6.87 -5.15 4.99
N LEU A 319 6.26 -4.20 5.71
CA LEU A 319 6.70 -2.80 5.77
C LEU A 319 8.13 -2.67 6.28
N ALA A 320 8.48 -3.36 7.37
CA ALA A 320 9.85 -3.37 7.88
C ALA A 320 10.85 -3.94 6.85
N SER A 321 10.45 -4.98 6.12
CA SER A 321 11.31 -5.56 5.07
C SER A 321 11.52 -4.60 3.89
N ALA A 322 10.53 -3.78 3.55
CA ALA A 322 10.68 -2.75 2.52
C ALA A 322 11.68 -1.67 2.98
N ASP A 323 11.55 -1.18 4.22
CA ASP A 323 12.48 -0.20 4.79
C ASP A 323 13.92 -0.73 4.87
N LYS A 324 14.09 -2.02 5.17
CA LYS A 324 15.41 -2.67 5.20
C LYS A 324 16.16 -2.50 3.87
N ASN A 325 15.45 -2.64 2.75
CA ASN A 325 16.06 -2.47 1.43
C ASN A 325 16.46 -1.01 1.19
N CYS A 326 15.63 -0.06 1.63
CA CYS A 326 15.89 1.39 1.52
C CYS A 326 17.08 1.84 2.37
N ILE A 327 17.30 1.24 3.55
CA ILE A 327 18.45 1.54 4.42
C ILE A 327 19.77 1.34 3.67
N PHE A 328 19.92 0.28 2.88
CA PHE A 328 21.16 0.07 2.12
C PHE A 328 21.43 1.21 1.14
N SER A 329 20.39 1.68 0.45
CA SER A 329 20.46 2.78 -0.54
C SER A 329 20.77 4.12 0.14
N HIS A 330 20.11 4.45 1.25
CA HIS A 330 20.43 5.63 2.06
C HIS A 330 21.85 5.57 2.65
N GLY A 331 22.33 4.39 3.04
CA GLY A 331 23.71 4.19 3.49
C GLY A 331 24.73 4.49 2.39
N GLY A 332 24.44 4.05 1.16
CA GLY A 332 25.26 4.38 -0.01
C GLY A 332 25.32 5.88 -0.30
N ILE A 333 24.17 6.56 -0.26
CA ILE A 333 24.07 8.01 -0.52
C ILE A 333 24.79 8.80 0.58
N THR A 334 24.58 8.47 1.85
CA THR A 334 25.25 9.14 2.98
C THR A 334 26.77 8.98 2.91
N LEU A 335 27.26 7.77 2.64
CA LEU A 335 28.69 7.51 2.49
C LEU A 335 29.26 8.28 1.29
N SER A 336 28.53 8.33 0.17
CA SER A 336 28.94 9.07 -1.04
C SER A 336 29.11 10.57 -0.76
N LEU A 337 28.16 11.18 -0.04
CA LEU A 337 28.19 12.60 0.35
C LEU A 337 29.29 12.88 1.38
N LEU A 338 29.52 11.97 2.32
CA LEU A 338 30.62 12.07 3.28
C LEU A 338 31.97 12.11 2.55
N LEU A 339 32.20 11.15 1.64
CA LEU A 339 33.44 11.07 0.86
C LEU A 339 33.64 12.30 -0.03
N ALA A 340 32.56 12.83 -0.63
CA ALA A 340 32.61 14.05 -1.44
C ALA A 340 33.15 15.27 -0.69
N THR A 341 32.85 15.40 0.61
CA THR A 341 33.37 16.53 1.40
C THR A 341 34.86 16.45 1.73
N TYR A 342 35.43 15.24 1.81
CA TYR A 342 36.84 15.03 2.18
C TYR A 342 37.76 14.92 0.95
N MET A 343 37.21 14.50 -0.19
CA MET A 343 37.96 14.27 -1.43
C MET A 343 38.12 15.56 -2.26
N TRP A 344 38.90 15.47 -3.35
CA TRP A 344 39.16 16.57 -4.27
C TRP A 344 37.91 17.01 -5.05
N SER A 345 37.86 18.27 -5.52
CA SER A 345 36.69 18.91 -6.16
C SER A 345 36.19 18.26 -7.46
N GLY A 346 36.95 17.33 -8.06
CA GLY A 346 36.48 16.52 -9.19
C GLY A 346 35.58 15.35 -8.79
N PHE A 347 35.56 15.01 -7.50
CA PHE A 347 34.85 13.84 -6.97
C PHE A 347 33.32 14.01 -6.97
N ASP A 348 32.82 15.26 -6.93
CA ASP A 348 31.39 15.56 -6.91
C ASP A 348 30.64 15.04 -8.15
N LYS A 349 31.28 15.07 -9.32
CA LYS A 349 30.73 14.52 -10.57
C LYS A 349 30.68 13.00 -10.53
N ILE A 350 31.72 12.36 -10.01
CA ILE A 350 31.80 10.91 -9.84
C ILE A 350 30.71 10.45 -8.87
N MET A 351 30.55 11.15 -7.76
CA MET A 351 29.52 10.84 -6.77
C MET A 351 28.12 11.10 -7.28
N SER A 352 27.89 12.17 -8.04
CA SER A 352 26.59 12.43 -8.66
C SER A 352 26.21 11.35 -9.69
N ILE A 353 27.17 10.86 -10.49
CA ILE A 353 26.94 9.70 -11.39
C ILE A 353 26.61 8.44 -10.57
N PHE A 354 27.36 8.18 -9.51
CA PHE A 354 27.16 7.03 -8.63
C PHE A 354 25.78 7.05 -7.94
N ILE A 355 25.37 8.21 -7.42
CA ILE A 355 24.04 8.43 -6.83
C ILE A 355 22.95 8.21 -7.87
N GLY A 356 23.11 8.73 -9.09
CA GLY A 356 22.17 8.47 -10.19
C GLY A 356 22.00 6.98 -10.49
N PHE A 357 23.08 6.21 -10.50
CA PHE A 357 23.03 4.76 -10.67
C PHE A 357 22.31 4.05 -9.52
N ILE A 358 22.56 4.45 -8.27
CA ILE A 358 21.84 3.92 -7.10
C ILE A 358 20.33 4.18 -7.23
N ILE A 359 19.93 5.41 -7.57
CA ILE A 359 18.53 5.79 -7.73
C ILE A 359 17.86 4.98 -8.85
N ILE A 360 18.51 4.84 -10.01
CA ILE A 360 17.98 4.03 -11.14
C ILE A 360 17.81 2.57 -10.71
N LYS A 361 18.83 1.98 -10.06
CA LYS A 361 18.78 0.60 -9.58
C LYS A 361 17.61 0.41 -8.60
N GLU A 362 17.39 1.35 -7.69
CA GLU A 362 16.29 1.27 -6.73
C GLU A 362 14.93 1.39 -7.43
N GLY A 363 14.79 2.35 -8.34
CA GLY A 363 13.58 2.48 -9.15
C GLY A 363 13.27 1.20 -9.93
N LEU A 364 14.26 0.57 -10.57
CA LEU A 364 14.09 -0.71 -11.26
C LEU A 364 13.72 -1.85 -10.30
N ASN A 365 14.31 -1.88 -9.11
CA ASN A 365 13.97 -2.86 -8.08
C ASN A 365 12.51 -2.73 -7.63
N VAL A 366 12.05 -1.49 -7.38
CA VAL A 366 10.64 -1.20 -7.07
C VAL A 366 9.72 -1.67 -8.20
N ILE A 367 10.05 -1.38 -9.45
CA ILE A 367 9.28 -1.83 -10.62
C ILE A 367 9.19 -3.36 -10.63
N ILE A 368 10.33 -4.07 -10.56
CA ILE A 368 10.38 -5.53 -10.69
C ILE A 368 9.62 -6.20 -9.53
N ASN A 369 9.79 -5.73 -8.31
CA ASN A 369 9.12 -6.32 -7.14
C ASN A 369 7.60 -6.16 -7.23
N ASN A 370 7.12 -4.98 -7.62
CA ASN A 370 5.69 -4.75 -7.76
C ASN A 370 5.10 -5.42 -9.01
N ALA A 371 5.83 -5.48 -10.12
CA ALA A 371 5.45 -6.26 -11.29
C ALA A 371 5.31 -7.74 -10.96
N ASN A 372 6.25 -8.30 -10.19
CA ASN A 372 6.18 -9.69 -9.74
C ASN A 372 4.93 -9.96 -8.89
N ASN A 373 4.53 -9.00 -8.04
CA ASN A 373 3.29 -9.09 -7.26
C ASN A 373 2.05 -9.06 -8.17
N LEU A 374 2.00 -8.12 -9.11
CA LEU A 374 0.90 -8.00 -10.09
C LEU A 374 0.78 -9.25 -10.97
N LEU A 375 1.91 -9.81 -11.40
CA LEU A 375 1.99 -11.03 -12.21
C LEU A 375 1.80 -12.32 -11.39
N SER A 376 1.67 -12.22 -10.06
CA SER A 376 1.62 -13.38 -9.16
C SER A 376 2.78 -14.37 -9.40
N LYS A 377 4.01 -13.84 -9.51
CA LYS A 377 5.21 -14.67 -9.77
C LYS A 377 5.37 -15.74 -8.68
N GLN A 378 5.55 -16.99 -9.11
CA GLN A 378 5.66 -18.12 -8.18
C GLN A 378 7.09 -18.30 -7.65
N ASN A 379 7.20 -18.58 -6.35
CA ASN A 379 8.43 -19.07 -5.74
C ASN A 379 8.57 -20.58 -6.04
N ILE A 380 9.54 -20.92 -6.90
CA ILE A 380 9.75 -22.29 -7.38
C ILE A 380 10.25 -23.20 -6.25
N ASP A 381 11.08 -22.69 -5.34
CA ASP A 381 11.66 -23.47 -4.25
C ASP A 381 10.57 -23.82 -3.23
N LEU A 382 9.77 -22.83 -2.81
CA LEU A 382 8.60 -23.07 -1.97
C LEU A 382 7.62 -24.05 -2.64
N LYS A 383 7.41 -23.91 -3.95
CA LYS A 383 6.56 -24.82 -4.72
C LYS A 383 7.08 -26.25 -4.72
N ARG A 384 8.39 -26.47 -4.79
CA ARG A 384 8.99 -27.80 -4.70
C ARG A 384 8.85 -28.36 -3.29
N SER A 385 9.18 -27.59 -2.25
CA SER A 385 9.04 -28.04 -0.87
C SER A 385 7.61 -28.47 -0.53
N VAL A 386 6.62 -27.65 -0.87
CA VAL A 386 5.20 -28.00 -0.63
C VAL A 386 4.79 -29.22 -1.46
N LYS A 387 5.27 -29.33 -2.71
CA LYS A 387 5.02 -30.51 -3.56
C LYS A 387 5.54 -31.79 -2.90
N ASP A 388 6.71 -31.74 -2.28
CA ASP A 388 7.32 -32.89 -1.60
C ASP A 388 6.58 -33.25 -0.31
N THR A 389 6.17 -32.25 0.50
CA THR A 389 5.29 -32.48 1.66
C THR A 389 3.99 -33.17 1.24
N LEU A 390 3.31 -32.70 0.18
CA LEU A 390 2.05 -33.28 -0.28
C LEU A 390 2.23 -34.71 -0.83
N LYS A 391 3.35 -35.00 -1.48
CA LYS A 391 3.69 -36.36 -1.92
C LYS A 391 3.92 -37.30 -0.74
N ASN A 392 4.62 -36.85 0.31
CA ASN A 392 4.84 -37.65 1.52
C ASN A 392 3.53 -37.98 2.25
N LEU A 393 2.50 -37.15 2.08
CA LEU A 393 1.15 -37.38 2.59
C LEU A 393 0.31 -38.29 1.67
N ASN A 394 0.89 -38.86 0.60
CA ASN A 394 0.21 -39.67 -0.42
C ASN A 394 -0.98 -38.97 -1.08
N ILE A 395 -0.89 -37.67 -1.33
CA ILE A 395 -1.95 -36.90 -2.01
C ILE A 395 -1.68 -36.89 -3.51
N ASN A 396 -2.66 -37.35 -4.30
CA ASN A 396 -2.59 -37.28 -5.76
C ASN A 396 -3.10 -35.92 -6.25
N PHE A 397 -2.23 -35.09 -6.80
CA PHE A 397 -2.59 -33.76 -7.33
C PHE A 397 -2.07 -33.55 -8.75
N LYS A 398 -2.86 -32.84 -9.55
CA LYS A 398 -2.58 -32.51 -10.96
C LYS A 398 -1.75 -31.25 -11.07
N THR A 399 -2.16 -30.19 -10.38
CA THR A 399 -1.47 -28.89 -10.42
C THR A 399 -1.40 -28.28 -9.04
N LEU A 400 -0.29 -27.60 -8.77
CA LEU A 400 -0.08 -26.83 -7.56
C LEU A 400 0.37 -25.44 -7.97
N ASN A 401 -0.31 -24.39 -7.51
CA ASN A 401 0.00 -23.02 -7.87
C ASN A 401 -0.14 -22.11 -6.65
N PHE A 402 0.70 -21.09 -6.58
CA PHE A 402 0.55 -20.01 -5.62
C PHE A 402 0.03 -18.77 -6.34
N HIS A 403 -0.78 -17.99 -5.63
CA HIS A 403 -1.19 -16.66 -6.03
C HIS A 403 -0.99 -15.68 -4.90
N ASN A 404 -0.48 -14.50 -5.24
CA ASN A 404 -0.36 -13.38 -4.30
C ASN A 404 -1.67 -12.59 -4.31
N GLN A 405 -2.32 -12.52 -3.16
CA GLN A 405 -3.50 -11.66 -2.95
C GLN A 405 -3.11 -10.50 -2.02
N GLY A 406 -2.42 -9.52 -2.59
CA GLY A 406 -1.70 -8.51 -1.82
C GLY A 406 -0.55 -9.15 -1.05
N ASN A 407 -0.52 -8.95 0.27
CA ASN A 407 0.51 -9.52 1.16
C ASN A 407 0.20 -10.95 1.63
N LYS A 408 -0.87 -11.58 1.11
CA LYS A 408 -1.22 -12.97 1.44
C LYS A 408 -0.80 -13.92 0.33
N LEU A 409 -0.10 -15.00 0.69
CA LEU A 409 0.21 -16.08 -0.23
C LEU A 409 -0.87 -17.16 -0.15
N VAL A 410 -1.55 -17.40 -1.27
CA VAL A 410 -2.64 -18.38 -1.36
C VAL A 410 -2.17 -19.57 -2.19
N LEU A 411 -2.34 -20.77 -1.65
CA LEU A 411 -2.01 -22.02 -2.31
C LEU A 411 -3.26 -22.65 -2.92
N TYR A 412 -3.24 -22.89 -4.23
CA TYR A 412 -4.25 -23.63 -4.97
C TYR A 412 -3.71 -25.01 -5.34
N ILE A 413 -4.40 -26.05 -4.89
CA ILE A 413 -4.06 -27.45 -5.16
C ILE A 413 -5.20 -28.04 -5.96
N LYS A 414 -4.94 -28.41 -7.21
CA LYS A 414 -5.88 -29.18 -8.02
C LYS A 414 -5.63 -30.66 -7.80
N ILE A 415 -6.60 -31.36 -7.22
CA ILE A 415 -6.54 -32.76 -6.87
C ILE A 415 -7.04 -33.58 -8.06
N ASN A 416 -6.56 -34.81 -8.17
CA ASN A 416 -7.17 -35.78 -9.08
C ASN A 416 -7.85 -36.85 -8.23
N LEU A 417 -9.17 -36.96 -8.34
CA LEU A 417 -9.97 -37.95 -7.62
C LEU A 417 -10.63 -38.88 -8.64
N ASN A 418 -10.42 -40.19 -8.47
CA ASN A 418 -10.89 -41.21 -9.39
C ASN A 418 -12.19 -41.87 -8.94
N SER A 419 -12.61 -41.67 -7.68
CA SER A 419 -13.85 -42.23 -7.14
C SER A 419 -14.47 -41.38 -6.04
N GLU A 420 -15.77 -41.58 -5.80
CA GLU A 420 -16.51 -40.92 -4.73
C GLU A 420 -15.99 -41.30 -3.32
N ASN A 421 -15.50 -42.54 -3.17
CA ASN A 421 -14.84 -42.99 -1.95
C ASN A 421 -13.52 -42.24 -1.68
N GLU A 422 -12.75 -41.94 -2.73
CA GLU A 422 -11.53 -41.10 -2.61
C GLU A 422 -11.88 -39.66 -2.23
N PHE A 423 -12.99 -39.11 -2.75
CA PHE A 423 -13.46 -37.78 -2.38
C PHE A 423 -13.82 -37.68 -0.89
N GLN A 424 -14.60 -38.63 -0.38
CA GLN A 424 -14.96 -38.67 1.05
C GLN A 424 -13.73 -38.87 1.96
N SER A 425 -12.81 -39.75 1.57
CA SER A 425 -11.53 -39.92 2.27
C SER A 425 -10.70 -38.63 2.26
N PHE A 426 -10.71 -37.90 1.14
CA PHE A 426 -9.99 -36.64 0.99
C PHE A 426 -10.59 -35.54 1.86
N ILE A 427 -11.92 -35.37 1.90
CA ILE A 427 -12.60 -34.39 2.76
C ILE A 427 -12.16 -34.57 4.23
N ASN A 428 -12.19 -35.82 4.72
CA ASN A 428 -11.79 -36.13 6.10
C ASN A 428 -10.31 -35.81 6.38
N LYS A 429 -9.44 -35.92 5.39
CA LYS A 429 -8.01 -35.58 5.51
C LYS A 429 -7.71 -34.10 5.30
N THR A 430 -8.60 -33.35 4.64
CA THR A 430 -8.37 -31.98 4.17
C THR A 430 -7.95 -31.05 5.30
N GLN A 431 -8.64 -31.11 6.44
CA GLN A 431 -8.31 -30.26 7.60
C GLN A 431 -6.90 -30.56 8.15
N ASN A 432 -6.52 -31.85 8.21
CA ASN A 432 -5.20 -32.25 8.67
C ASN A 432 -4.11 -31.79 7.69
N ILE A 433 -4.35 -31.90 6.38
CA ILE A 433 -3.43 -31.41 5.34
C ILE A 433 -3.25 -29.90 5.47
N ARG A 434 -4.34 -29.13 5.62
CA ARG A 434 -4.26 -27.68 5.84
C ARG A 434 -3.40 -27.34 7.06
N LYS A 435 -3.57 -28.09 8.16
CA LYS A 435 -2.84 -27.87 9.40
C LYS A 435 -1.34 -28.14 9.22
N ILE A 436 -0.96 -29.27 8.62
CA ILE A 436 0.43 -29.64 8.39
C ILE A 436 1.11 -28.59 7.50
N VAL A 437 0.51 -28.26 6.35
CA VAL A 437 1.10 -27.31 5.40
C VAL A 437 1.22 -25.91 6.02
N LYS A 438 0.22 -25.42 6.76
CA LYS A 438 0.32 -24.10 7.43
C LYS A 438 1.33 -24.09 8.59
N GLN A 439 1.56 -25.23 9.26
CA GLN A 439 2.57 -25.34 10.31
C GLN A 439 3.99 -25.33 9.76
N GLU A 440 4.21 -26.05 8.66
CA GLU A 440 5.52 -26.15 8.01
C GLU A 440 5.86 -24.88 7.22
N TYR A 441 4.86 -24.28 6.56
CA TYR A 441 5.02 -23.10 5.70
C TYR A 441 4.17 -21.94 6.21
N LYS A 442 4.68 -21.21 7.20
CA LYS A 442 3.99 -20.05 7.81
C LYS A 442 3.70 -18.89 6.85
N GLU A 443 4.38 -18.88 5.71
CA GLU A 443 4.17 -17.90 4.63
C GLU A 443 2.84 -18.13 3.91
N ILE A 444 2.28 -19.34 3.94
CA ILE A 444 1.03 -19.69 3.26
C ILE A 444 -0.15 -19.31 4.15
N ASN A 445 -0.91 -18.30 3.72
CA ASN A 445 -2.06 -17.81 4.46
C ASN A 445 -3.27 -18.71 4.30
N ASP A 446 -3.60 -19.12 3.07
CA ASP A 446 -4.82 -19.85 2.74
C ASP A 446 -4.55 -20.96 1.72
N ILE A 447 -5.33 -22.05 1.82
CA ILE A 447 -5.17 -23.24 0.98
C ILE A 447 -6.53 -23.64 0.42
N TYR A 448 -6.65 -23.57 -0.91
CA TYR A 448 -7.83 -23.97 -1.65
C TYR A 448 -7.55 -25.29 -2.38
N PHE A 449 -8.45 -26.24 -2.19
CA PHE A 449 -8.45 -27.48 -2.92
C PHE A 449 -9.50 -27.37 -4.04
N LEU A 450 -9.06 -27.65 -5.26
CA LEU A 450 -9.88 -27.71 -6.45
C LEU A 450 -9.94 -29.18 -6.84
N VAL A 451 -11.13 -29.73 -7.00
CA VAL A 451 -11.31 -31.10 -7.50
C VAL A 451 -11.39 -31.08 -9.02
#